data_AF-A0A7S4DY00-F1
#
_entry.id   AF-A0A7S4DY00-F1
#
_cell.length_a   1.000
_cell.length_b   1.000
_cell.length_c   1.000
_cell.angle_alpha   90.00
_cell.angle_beta   90.00
_cell.angle_gamma   90.00
#
_symmetry.space_group_name_H-M   'P 1'
#
loop_
_entity.id
_entity.type
_entity.pdbx_description
1 polymer ?
#
loop_
_entity_poly.entity_id
_entity_poly.type
_entity_poly.pdbx_seq_one_letter_code
_entity_poly.pdbx_strand_id
1 'polypeptide(L)'
;GTCDTHRYWNWTDQSPFDYRGWGYNQPEDNNMGDEKDFAAMLSGRWANFESHVQKGFVCATPAEANMTTTSMIQVGGRRFEYWNHRVLWPEARQFCVNRSMELASISTPAEQEQIIHLTLDEAWI
;
A
#
# COMPACT_ATOMS: atom_id res chain seq x y z
N GLY A 1 1.70 1.98 4.16
CA GLY A 1 2.34 3.19 4.70
C GLY A 1 1.59 3.70 5.91
N THR A 2 2.31 4.30 6.86
CA THR A 2 1.73 4.91 8.08
C THR A 2 2.21 6.35 8.28
N CYS A 3 1.38 7.18 8.91
CA CYS A 3 1.74 8.51 9.40
C CYS A 3 2.23 8.43 10.86
N ASP A 4 3.28 9.17 11.23
CA ASP A 4 3.80 9.21 12.60
C ASP A 4 3.27 10.41 13.40
N THR A 5 3.64 10.47 14.69
CA THR A 5 3.23 11.56 15.61
C THR A 5 3.75 12.94 15.23
N HIS A 6 4.73 13.03 14.32
CA HIS A 6 5.25 14.28 13.77
C HIS A 6 4.64 14.62 12.40
N ARG A 7 3.59 13.88 11.98
CA ARG A 7 2.89 14.01 10.70
C ARG A 7 3.78 13.67 9.48
N TYR A 8 4.74 12.76 9.65
CA TYR A 8 5.53 12.22 8.56
C TYR A 8 5.04 10.85 8.11
N TRP A 9 4.92 10.69 6.80
CA TRP A 9 4.56 9.42 6.18
C TRP A 9 5.78 8.56 5.90
N ASN A 10 5.67 7.29 6.25
CA ASN A 10 6.72 6.29 6.06
C ASN A 10 6.14 4.97 5.54
N TRP A 11 6.95 4.24 4.78
CA TRP A 11 6.63 2.87 4.39
C TRP A 11 7.05 1.87 5.48
N THR A 12 6.25 0.82 5.66
CA THR A 12 6.49 -0.20 6.70
C THR A 12 7.64 -1.14 6.36
N ASP A 13 7.97 -1.27 5.08
CA ASP A 13 9.11 -2.01 4.55
C ASP A 13 10.43 -1.22 4.60
N GLN A 14 10.41 -0.01 5.17
CA GLN A 14 11.56 0.90 5.25
C GLN A 14 12.03 1.44 3.89
N SER A 15 11.26 1.25 2.82
CA SER A 15 11.53 1.89 1.53
C SER A 15 11.49 3.41 1.67
N PRO A 16 12.31 4.16 0.89
CA PRO A 16 12.25 5.62 0.88
C PRO A 16 10.85 6.14 0.57
N PHE A 17 10.45 7.21 1.27
CA PHE A 17 9.19 7.94 1.03
C PHE A 17 9.43 9.18 0.14
N ASP A 18 10.08 8.97 -0.99
CA ASP A 18 10.48 10.01 -1.95
C ASP A 18 9.45 10.23 -3.08
N TYR A 19 8.91 9.14 -3.62
CA TYR A 19 7.75 9.20 -4.52
C TYR A 19 6.45 9.44 -3.74
N ARG A 20 5.56 10.25 -4.32
CA ARG A 20 4.30 10.66 -3.70
C ARG A 20 3.16 10.51 -4.70
N GLY A 21 2.46 9.38 -4.63
CA GLY A 21 1.31 9.03 -5.47
C GLY A 21 -0.03 9.50 -4.93
N TRP A 22 -0.05 10.44 -3.97
CA TRP A 22 -1.26 10.99 -3.35
C TRP A 22 -2.29 11.50 -4.37
N GLY A 23 -3.56 11.32 -4.01
CA GLY A 23 -4.69 11.90 -4.71
C GLY A 23 -4.78 13.40 -4.50
N TYR A 24 -5.70 14.03 -5.23
CA TYR A 24 -5.99 15.44 -5.04
C TYR A 24 -6.46 15.69 -3.61
N ASN A 25 -5.87 16.70 -2.94
CA ASN A 25 -6.11 17.04 -1.53
C ASN A 25 -5.81 15.92 -0.51
N GLN A 26 -4.93 14.97 -0.87
CA GLN A 26 -4.45 13.92 0.03
C GLN A 26 -2.96 14.13 0.40
N PRO A 27 -2.51 13.65 1.57
CA PRO A 27 -3.34 13.13 2.66
C PRO A 27 -4.20 14.24 3.28
N GLU A 28 -5.41 13.88 3.70
CA GLU A 28 -6.28 14.78 4.47
C GLU A 28 -5.75 14.91 5.89
N ASP A 29 -5.48 16.14 6.33
CA ASP A 29 -5.20 16.44 7.74
C ASP A 29 -6.50 16.85 8.42
N ASN A 30 -7.24 15.86 8.92
CA ASN A 30 -8.43 16.11 9.74
C ASN A 30 -7.99 16.35 11.19
N ASN A 31 -7.86 17.63 11.56
CA ASN A 31 -7.68 18.11 12.94
C ASN A 31 -8.84 17.74 13.91
N MET A 32 -9.58 16.66 13.67
CA MET A 32 -10.82 16.28 14.34
C MET A 32 -10.73 15.00 15.18
N GLY A 33 -9.53 14.44 15.39
CA GLY A 33 -9.30 13.35 16.35
C GLY A 33 -9.50 11.93 15.81
N ASP A 34 -10.01 11.77 14.58
CA ASP A 34 -9.94 10.50 13.84
C ASP A 34 -8.64 10.47 13.03
N GLU A 35 -7.56 10.00 13.66
CA GLU A 35 -6.24 9.94 13.04
C GLU A 35 -6.25 9.00 11.81
N LYS A 36 -6.31 9.62 10.61
CA LYS A 36 -6.19 8.93 9.32
C LYS A 36 -4.73 8.65 9.03
N ASP A 37 -4.18 7.65 9.71
CA ASP A 37 -2.75 7.35 9.66
C ASP A 37 -2.38 6.21 8.69
N PHE A 38 -3.32 5.68 7.91
CA PHE A 38 -3.08 4.53 7.04
C PHE A 38 -3.28 4.86 5.57
N ALA A 39 -2.26 4.57 4.76
CA ALA A 39 -2.33 4.79 3.31
C ALA A 39 -3.09 3.66 2.61
N ALA A 40 -3.95 4.00 1.65
CA ALA A 40 -4.58 3.05 0.74
C ALA A 40 -4.57 3.60 -0.68
N MET A 41 -4.56 2.69 -1.66
CA MET A 41 -4.93 2.98 -3.03
C MET A 41 -6.44 3.24 -3.11
N LEU A 42 -6.83 4.39 -3.64
CA LEU A 42 -8.21 4.81 -3.93
C LEU A 42 -8.25 5.40 -5.33
N SER A 43 -9.02 4.79 -6.23
CA SER A 43 -9.18 5.26 -7.62
C SER A 43 -7.84 5.52 -8.32
N GLY A 44 -6.86 4.66 -8.04
CA GLY A 44 -5.53 4.74 -8.63
C GLY A 44 -4.62 5.86 -8.11
N ARG A 45 -4.93 6.45 -6.96
CA ARG A 45 -4.07 7.38 -6.21
C ARG A 45 -4.07 7.03 -4.73
N TRP A 46 -3.14 7.55 -3.95
CA TRP A 46 -3.11 7.28 -2.51
C TRP A 46 -4.09 8.21 -1.77
N ALA A 47 -4.75 7.69 -0.76
CA ALA A 47 -5.53 8.46 0.21
C ALA A 47 -5.28 7.89 1.61
N ASN A 48 -5.45 8.71 2.65
CA ASN A 48 -5.31 8.27 4.02
C ASN A 48 -6.67 7.95 4.65
N PHE A 49 -6.69 6.95 5.53
CA PHE A 49 -7.90 6.41 6.13
C PHE A 49 -7.69 6.08 7.61
N GLU A 50 -8.82 5.99 8.32
CA GLU A 50 -8.91 5.64 9.72
C GLU A 50 -8.59 4.15 9.96
N SER A 51 -8.18 3.81 11.18
CA SER A 51 -7.78 2.45 11.59
C SER A 51 -8.88 1.38 11.47
N HIS A 52 -10.16 1.79 11.47
CA HIS A 52 -11.31 0.90 11.63
C HIS A 52 -12.00 0.55 10.31
N VAL A 53 -11.52 1.07 9.17
CA VAL A 53 -12.08 0.69 7.86
C VAL A 53 -11.46 -0.63 7.37
N GLN A 54 -12.21 -1.39 6.57
CA GLN A 54 -11.73 -2.63 5.98
C GLN A 54 -11.60 -2.50 4.47
N LYS A 55 -10.45 -2.93 3.92
CA LYS A 55 -10.13 -2.84 2.49
C LYS A 55 -9.41 -4.10 2.05
N GLY A 56 -9.39 -4.35 0.73
CA GLY A 56 -8.42 -5.29 0.16
C GLY A 56 -7.00 -4.79 0.42
N PHE A 57 -5.98 -5.50 -0.04
CA PHE A 57 -4.61 -5.07 0.22
C PHE A 57 -3.64 -5.60 -0.81
N VAL A 58 -2.52 -4.89 -0.98
CA VAL A 58 -1.45 -5.28 -1.89
C VAL A 58 -0.23 -5.66 -1.06
N CYS A 59 0.28 -6.89 -1.25
CA CYS A 59 1.55 -7.31 -0.69
C CYS A 59 2.66 -7.12 -1.74
N ALA A 60 3.88 -6.80 -1.29
CA ALA A 60 5.06 -6.68 -2.14
C ALA A 60 6.26 -7.46 -1.61
N THR A 61 7.14 -7.88 -2.52
CA THR A 61 8.41 -8.54 -2.21
C THR A 61 9.44 -8.28 -3.31
N PRO A 62 10.76 -8.34 -3.06
CA PRO A 62 11.76 -8.33 -4.12
C PRO A 62 11.50 -9.43 -5.17
N ALA A 63 11.73 -9.13 -6.44
CA ALA A 63 11.63 -10.13 -7.49
C ALA A 63 12.85 -11.07 -7.44
N GLU A 64 12.66 -12.28 -6.95
CA GLU A 64 13.69 -13.32 -7.02
C GLU A 64 13.83 -13.88 -8.45
N ALA A 65 15.04 -14.28 -8.84
CA ALA A 65 15.37 -14.64 -10.23
C ALA A 65 14.53 -15.78 -10.85
N ASN A 66 13.84 -16.62 -10.06
CA ASN A 66 13.28 -17.89 -10.53
C ASN A 66 11.80 -18.18 -10.18
N MET A 67 11.02 -17.20 -9.73
CA MET A 67 9.58 -17.43 -9.45
C MET A 67 8.70 -16.70 -10.45
N THR A 68 8.05 -17.46 -11.34
CA THR A 68 7.03 -16.96 -12.27
C THR A 68 5.65 -17.44 -11.81
N THR A 69 5.15 -16.85 -10.73
CA THR A 69 3.74 -17.01 -10.35
C THR A 69 2.87 -16.12 -11.21
N THR A 70 1.96 -16.71 -11.98
CA THR A 70 1.07 -16.03 -12.93
C THR A 70 0.10 -15.04 -12.28
N SER A 71 -0.09 -15.12 -10.95
CA SER A 71 -0.98 -14.22 -10.19
C SER A 71 -0.34 -12.89 -9.75
N MET A 72 0.96 -12.68 -9.99
CA MET A 72 1.70 -11.51 -9.52
C MET A 72 2.11 -10.59 -10.67
N ILE A 73 2.04 -9.27 -10.46
CA ILE A 73 2.68 -8.30 -11.37
C ILE A 73 4.13 -8.09 -10.94
N GLN A 74 5.04 -7.93 -11.91
CA GLN A 74 6.45 -7.66 -11.65
C GLN A 74 6.86 -6.35 -12.33
N VAL A 75 7.33 -5.38 -11.55
CA VAL A 75 7.75 -4.04 -12.00
C VAL A 75 8.83 -3.52 -11.07
N GLY A 76 9.84 -2.82 -11.60
CA GLY A 76 10.90 -2.22 -10.79
C GLY A 76 11.76 -3.22 -9.99
N GLY A 77 11.83 -4.49 -10.40
CA GLY A 77 12.53 -5.52 -9.62
C GLY A 77 11.78 -5.97 -8.36
N ARG A 78 10.50 -5.65 -8.25
CA ARG A 78 9.59 -6.07 -7.17
C ARG A 78 8.40 -6.81 -7.76
N ARG A 79 7.75 -7.61 -6.92
CA ARG A 79 6.48 -8.26 -7.22
C ARG A 79 5.39 -7.72 -6.33
N PHE A 80 4.18 -7.63 -6.88
CA PHE A 80 2.99 -7.19 -6.16
C PHE A 80 1.85 -8.17 -6.38
N GLU A 81 1.09 -8.42 -5.32
CA GLU A 81 -0.09 -9.30 -5.33
C GLU A 81 -1.24 -8.66 -4.56
N TYR A 82 -2.40 -8.59 -5.19
CA TYR A 82 -3.62 -8.05 -4.60
C TYR A 82 -4.48 -9.14 -4.01
N TRP A 83 -5.00 -8.87 -2.81
CA TRP A 83 -5.90 -9.73 -2.08
C TRP A 83 -7.21 -9.00 -1.84
N ASN A 84 -8.31 -9.54 -2.37
CA ASN A 84 -9.66 -8.98 -2.20
C ASN A 84 -10.29 -9.35 -0.84
N HIS A 85 -9.51 -9.88 0.11
CA HIS A 85 -10.01 -10.12 1.46
C HIS A 85 -10.01 -8.81 2.24
N ARG A 86 -11.19 -8.29 2.57
CA ARG A 86 -11.32 -7.00 3.26
C ARG A 86 -11.02 -7.14 4.74
N VAL A 87 -9.96 -6.47 5.20
CA VAL A 87 -9.45 -6.53 6.58
C VAL A 87 -8.99 -5.16 7.05
N LEU A 88 -8.74 -5.02 8.36
CA LEU A 88 -8.13 -3.82 8.93
C LEU A 88 -6.67 -3.68 8.45
N TRP A 89 -6.14 -2.46 8.42
CA TRP A 89 -4.75 -2.22 8.00
C TRP A 89 -3.71 -3.10 8.74
N PRO A 90 -3.73 -3.24 10.08
CA PRO A 90 -2.74 -4.08 10.77
C PRO A 90 -2.85 -5.57 10.40
N GLU A 91 -4.06 -6.04 10.12
CA GLU A 91 -4.32 -7.42 9.69
C GLU A 91 -3.80 -7.67 8.27
N ALA A 92 -3.98 -6.71 7.36
CA ALA A 92 -3.41 -6.76 6.01
C ALA A 92 -1.87 -6.85 6.05
N ARG A 93 -1.23 -5.99 6.85
CA ARG A 93 0.21 -6.04 7.03
C ARG A 93 0.67 -7.39 7.56
N GLN A 94 0.04 -7.86 8.63
CA GLN A 94 0.40 -9.15 9.24
C GLN A 94 0.21 -10.32 8.27
N PHE A 95 -0.81 -10.26 7.42
CA PHE A 95 -1.03 -11.24 6.36
C PHE A 95 0.14 -11.30 5.36
N CYS A 96 0.65 -10.15 4.92
CA CYS A 96 1.80 -10.08 4.01
C CYS A 96 3.08 -10.60 4.68
N VAL A 97 3.36 -10.16 5.91
CA VAL A 97 4.54 -10.57 6.68
C VAL A 97 4.57 -12.08 6.94
N ASN A 98 3.42 -12.69 7.26
CA ASN A 98 3.30 -14.15 7.45
C ASN A 98 3.63 -14.96 6.18
N ARG A 99 3.72 -14.32 5.01
CA ARG A 99 4.08 -14.92 3.72
C ARG A 99 5.48 -14.52 3.26
N SER A 100 6.31 -13.96 4.15
CA SER A 100 7.63 -13.43 3.81
C SER A 100 7.58 -12.32 2.74
N MET A 101 6.49 -11.55 2.75
CA MET A 101 6.30 -10.32 1.98
C MET A 101 6.14 -9.15 2.96
N GLU A 102 5.80 -7.97 2.47
CA GLU A 102 5.40 -6.82 3.30
C GLU A 102 4.23 -6.10 2.61
N LEU A 103 3.51 -5.25 3.33
CA LEU A 103 2.49 -4.40 2.71
C LEU A 103 3.17 -3.47 1.68
N ALA A 104 2.53 -3.29 0.52
CA ALA A 104 3.20 -2.71 -0.63
C ALA A 104 3.55 -1.22 -0.46
N SER A 105 4.84 -0.89 -0.39
CA SER A 105 5.28 0.46 -0.71
C SER A 105 5.26 0.71 -2.21
N ILE A 106 5.01 1.96 -2.59
CA ILE A 106 5.04 2.41 -3.98
C ILE A 106 6.07 3.54 -4.08
N SER A 107 7.15 3.27 -4.79
CA SER A 107 8.35 4.11 -4.85
C SER A 107 8.60 4.68 -6.25
N THR A 108 7.83 4.26 -7.27
CA THR A 108 7.99 4.75 -8.63
C THR A 108 6.66 4.98 -9.36
N PRO A 109 6.62 5.88 -10.36
CA PRO A 109 5.46 6.03 -11.24
C PRO A 109 5.10 4.73 -11.98
N ALA A 110 6.09 3.91 -12.33
CA ALA A 110 5.86 2.64 -13.01
C ALA A 110 5.15 1.62 -12.10
N GLU A 111 5.53 1.55 -10.82
CA GLU A 111 4.81 0.75 -9.82
C GLU A 111 3.37 1.25 -9.64
N GLN A 112 3.19 2.58 -9.51
CA GLN A 112 1.87 3.19 -9.41
C GLN A 112 0.96 2.75 -10.57
N GLU A 113 1.44 2.89 -11.81
CA GLU A 113 0.69 2.56 -13.03
C GLU A 113 0.27 1.08 -13.07
N GLN A 114 1.15 0.17 -12.67
CA GLN A 114 0.83 -1.26 -12.69
C GLN A 114 -0.12 -1.66 -11.56
N ILE A 115 0.06 -1.12 -10.35
CA ILE A 115 -0.78 -1.44 -9.19
C ILE A 115 -2.21 -0.92 -9.39
N ILE A 116 -2.41 0.21 -10.10
CA ILE A 116 -3.75 0.71 -10.47
C ILE A 116 -4.61 -0.37 -11.14
N HIS A 117 -4.01 -1.16 -12.03
CA HIS A 117 -4.72 -2.19 -12.77
C HIS A 117 -4.92 -3.49 -11.98
N LEU A 118 -4.20 -3.64 -10.87
CA LEU A 118 -4.28 -4.79 -9.98
C LEU A 118 -5.39 -4.60 -8.94
N THR A 119 -5.57 -3.39 -8.43
CA THR A 119 -6.57 -3.07 -7.40
C THR A 119 -7.95 -2.94 -8.02
N LEU A 120 -8.81 -3.95 -7.82
CA LEU A 120 -10.20 -3.95 -8.31
C LEU A 120 -11.10 -2.93 -7.58
N ASP A 121 -10.74 -2.62 -6.33
CA ASP A 121 -11.40 -1.71 -5.40
C ASP A 121 -10.30 -1.00 -4.56
N GLU A 122 -10.70 -0.26 -3.54
CA GLU A 122 -9.78 0.29 -2.53
C GLU A 122 -8.90 -0.78 -1.88
N ALA A 123 -7.60 -0.50 -1.73
CA ALA A 123 -6.63 -1.46 -1.22
C ALA A 123 -5.59 -0.82 -0.29
N TRP A 124 -5.32 -1.43 0.85
CA TRP A 124 -4.21 -1.05 1.73
C TRP A 124 -2.86 -1.22 1.03
N ILE A 125 -2.01 -0.22 1.24
CA ILE A 125 -0.61 -0.11 0.80
C ILE A 125 0.23 0.40 1.97
#